data_AF-A0A974CFA4-F1
#
_entry.id   AF-A0A974CFA4-F1
#
_cell.length_a   1.000
_cell.length_b   1.000
_cell.length_c   1.000
_cell.angle_alpha   90.00
_cell.angle_beta   90.00
_cell.angle_gamma   90.00
#
_symmetry.space_group_name_H-M   'P 1'
#
loop_
_entity.id
_entity.type
_entity.pdbx_description
1 polymer ?
#
loop_
_entity_poly.entity_id
_entity_poly.type
_entity_poly.pdbx_seq_one_letter_code
_entity_poly.pdbx_strand_id
1 'polypeptide(L)'
;KKASEEAVDTVDFPKQTMPAQGYDLLFQPEIVRLYISLVKSSHTPAVLEASAGAIQNLCAGNWVYGRCIRAAVRQEKGLSSLADHLTHESERVVRAICGALRNLCGDNRNRELI
;
A
#
# COMPACT_ATOMS: atom_id res chain seq x y z
N LYS A 1 -24.29 -13.87 25.02
CA LYS A 1 -22.99 -13.17 25.09
C LYS A 1 -22.57 -12.88 23.65
N LYS A 2 -22.76 -11.64 23.19
CA LYS A 2 -22.36 -11.19 21.86
C LYS A 2 -20.85 -11.04 21.90
N ALA A 3 -20.13 -12.05 21.41
CA ALA A 3 -18.69 -11.92 21.21
C ALA A 3 -18.53 -10.85 20.13
N SER A 4 -17.95 -9.72 20.51
CA SER A 4 -17.44 -8.74 19.58
C SER A 4 -16.46 -9.44 18.66
N GLU A 5 -16.89 -9.72 17.43
CA GLU A 5 -15.97 -9.88 16.29
C GLU A 5 -15.30 -8.53 16.06
N GLU A 6 -14.41 -8.13 16.96
CA GLU A 6 -13.29 -7.27 16.62
C GLU A 6 -12.43 -8.10 15.68
N ALA A 7 -12.83 -8.15 14.42
CA ALA A 7 -12.11 -8.84 13.37
C ALA A 7 -10.72 -8.22 13.33
N VAL A 8 -9.74 -8.97 13.85
CA VAL A 8 -8.33 -8.60 14.00
C VAL A 8 -7.91 -7.68 12.84
N ASP A 9 -7.57 -6.43 13.15
CA ASP A 9 -7.30 -5.40 12.13
C ASP A 9 -5.93 -5.58 11.44
N THR A 10 -5.22 -6.64 11.81
CA THR A 10 -3.84 -6.88 11.43
C THR A 10 -3.73 -8.13 10.55
N VAL A 11 -3.41 -7.90 9.27
CA VAL A 11 -2.83 -8.97 8.45
C VAL A 11 -1.34 -9.00 8.78
N ASP A 12 -0.95 -9.96 9.61
CA ASP A 12 0.45 -10.10 10.02
C ASP A 12 1.29 -10.64 8.86
N PHE A 13 2.43 -9.99 8.62
CA PHE A 13 3.42 -10.50 7.67
C PHE A 13 3.94 -11.87 8.14
N PRO A 14 4.24 -12.80 7.22
CA PRO A 14 4.81 -14.09 7.58
C PRO A 14 6.08 -13.91 8.42
N LYS A 15 6.14 -14.56 9.58
CA LYS A 15 7.32 -14.54 10.45
C LYS A 15 8.50 -15.16 9.72
N GLN A 16 9.59 -14.40 9.59
CA GLN A 16 10.82 -14.89 8.99
C GLN A 16 11.75 -15.42 10.09
N THR A 17 12.34 -16.60 9.88
CA THR A 17 13.36 -17.19 10.78
C THR A 17 14.76 -16.65 10.52
N MET A 18 14.95 -16.03 9.34
CA MET A 18 16.19 -15.38 8.92
C MET A 18 15.88 -13.97 8.43
N PRO A 19 16.83 -13.02 8.52
CA PRO A 19 16.65 -11.70 7.92
C PRO A 19 16.36 -11.79 6.42
N ALA A 20 15.46 -10.95 5.91
CA ALA A 20 15.21 -10.84 4.48
C ALA A 20 16.50 -10.46 3.72
N GLN A 21 16.74 -11.11 2.58
CA GLN A 21 17.92 -10.88 1.74
C GLN A 21 17.55 -10.84 0.26
N GLY A 22 18.38 -10.18 -0.54
CA GLY A 22 18.18 -10.10 -1.98
C GLY A 22 16.81 -9.52 -2.34
N TYR A 23 16.04 -10.24 -3.15
CA TYR A 23 14.73 -9.78 -3.61
C TYR A 23 13.65 -9.81 -2.53
N ASP A 24 13.84 -10.55 -1.43
CA ASP A 24 12.86 -10.59 -0.33
C ASP A 24 12.67 -9.23 0.31
N LEU A 25 13.68 -8.35 0.22
CA LEU A 25 13.64 -6.98 0.71
C LEU A 25 12.52 -6.16 0.05
N LEU A 26 12.09 -6.50 -1.17
CA LEU A 26 11.13 -5.72 -1.95
C LEU A 26 9.69 -5.75 -1.38
N PHE A 27 9.39 -6.71 -0.51
CA PHE A 27 8.04 -6.91 0.04
C PHE A 27 8.04 -7.04 1.57
N GLN A 28 9.04 -6.47 2.23
CA GLN A 28 9.08 -6.33 3.68
C GLN A 28 8.17 -5.19 4.16
N PRO A 29 7.67 -5.23 5.40
CA PRO A 29 6.82 -4.18 5.97
C PRO A 29 7.41 -2.77 5.84
N GLU A 30 8.73 -2.65 5.97
CA GLU A 30 9.48 -1.38 5.91
C GLU A 30 9.29 -0.65 4.58
N ILE A 31 9.17 -1.40 3.48
CA ILE A 31 9.02 -0.84 2.14
C ILE A 31 7.73 -0.04 2.00
N VAL A 32 6.66 -0.48 2.67
CA VAL A 32 5.38 0.25 2.67
C VAL A 32 5.56 1.63 3.28
N ARG A 33 6.23 1.72 4.44
CA ARG A 33 6.50 3.00 5.12
C ARG A 33 7.34 3.94 4.26
N LEU A 34 8.35 3.41 3.56
CA LEU A 34 9.21 4.20 2.69
C LEU A 34 8.43 4.81 1.52
N TYR A 35 7.66 4.00 0.77
CA TYR A 35 6.88 4.52 -0.35
C TYR A 35 5.79 5.49 0.08
N ILE A 36 5.09 5.21 1.19
CA ILE A 36 4.09 6.15 1.72
C ILE A 36 4.74 7.47 2.17
N SER A 37 5.94 7.44 2.75
CA SER A 37 6.67 8.66 3.11
C SER A 37 7.07 9.49 1.89
N LEU A 38 7.46 8.83 0.79
CA LEU A 38 7.75 9.50 -0.48
C LEU A 38 6.49 10.12 -1.08
N VAL A 39 5.36 9.39 -1.09
CA VAL A 39 4.06 9.93 -1.55
C VAL A 39 3.64 11.14 -0.72
N LYS A 40 3.86 11.14 0.60
CA LYS A 40 3.48 12.25 1.50
C LYS A 40 4.35 13.50 1.35
N SER A 41 5.66 13.33 1.12
CA SER A 41 6.63 14.43 1.24
C SER A 41 7.20 14.94 -0.08
N SER A 42 7.13 14.14 -1.15
CA SER A 42 7.71 14.52 -2.44
C SER A 42 6.80 15.47 -3.22
N HIS A 43 7.41 16.46 -3.86
CA HIS A 43 6.77 17.35 -4.83
C HIS A 43 7.24 17.05 -6.26
N THR A 44 8.08 16.03 -6.44
CA THR A 44 8.65 15.67 -7.74
C THR A 44 7.73 14.66 -8.43
N PRO A 45 7.09 14.98 -9.57
CA PRO A 45 6.11 14.09 -10.20
C PRO A 45 6.64 12.68 -10.49
N ALA A 46 7.90 12.56 -10.93
CA ALA A 46 8.53 11.27 -11.20
C ALA A 46 8.67 10.39 -9.94
N VAL A 47 8.89 10.99 -8.76
CA VAL A 47 9.00 10.26 -7.50
C VAL A 47 7.63 9.79 -7.02
N LEU A 48 6.61 10.64 -7.15
CA LEU A 48 5.22 10.29 -6.84
C LEU A 48 4.73 9.16 -7.74
N GLU A 49 4.93 9.28 -9.06
CA GLU A 49 4.59 8.26 -10.06
C GLU A 49 5.30 6.92 -9.74
N ALA A 50 6.60 6.95 -9.50
CA ALA A 50 7.37 5.74 -9.21
C ALA A 50 6.95 5.08 -7.89
N SER A 51 6.71 5.87 -6.84
CA SER A 51 6.29 5.36 -5.53
C SER A 51 4.90 4.73 -5.59
N ALA A 52 3.96 5.41 -6.25
CA ALA A 52 2.61 4.88 -6.48
C ALA A 52 2.65 3.61 -7.36
N GLY A 53 3.48 3.61 -8.42
CA GLY A 53 3.68 2.45 -9.27
C GLY A 53 4.27 1.24 -8.53
N ALA A 54 5.21 1.48 -7.61
CA ALA A 54 5.76 0.40 -6.77
C ALA A 54 4.69 -0.19 -5.84
N ILE A 55 3.89 0.65 -5.18
CA ILE A 55 2.75 0.19 -4.36
C ILE A 55 1.76 -0.59 -5.22
N GLN A 56 1.44 -0.11 -6.42
CA GLN A 56 0.56 -0.79 -7.37
C GLN A 56 1.08 -2.20 -7.69
N ASN A 57 2.37 -2.33 -8.02
CA ASN A 57 3.00 -3.61 -8.35
C ASN A 57 2.95 -4.58 -7.17
N LEU A 58 3.31 -4.12 -5.97
CA LEU A 58 3.30 -4.95 -4.76
C LEU A 58 1.89 -5.41 -4.36
N CYS A 59 0.88 -4.58 -4.62
CA CYS A 59 -0.52 -4.90 -4.36
C CYS A 59 -1.17 -5.76 -5.46
N ALA A 60 -0.47 -6.05 -6.56
CA ALA A 60 -1.02 -6.83 -7.67
C ALA A 60 -1.11 -8.32 -7.32
N GLY A 61 -2.20 -8.96 -7.76
CA GLY A 61 -2.42 -10.40 -7.60
C GLY A 61 -2.86 -10.85 -6.20
N ASN A 62 -3.10 -12.15 -6.07
CA ASN A 62 -3.54 -12.79 -4.83
C ASN A 62 -2.44 -13.67 -4.23
N TRP A 63 -1.49 -13.03 -3.56
CA TRP A 63 -0.37 -13.67 -2.89
C TRP A 63 -0.25 -13.18 -1.45
N VAL A 64 0.50 -13.91 -0.62
CA VAL A 64 0.54 -13.69 0.84
C VAL A 64 0.99 -12.28 1.18
N TYR A 65 2.16 -11.85 0.68
CA TYR A 65 2.67 -10.51 0.96
C TYR A 65 1.81 -9.41 0.34
N GLY A 66 1.23 -9.62 -0.85
CA GLY A 66 0.31 -8.66 -1.45
C GLY A 66 -0.90 -8.37 -0.55
N ARG A 67 -1.46 -9.38 0.12
CA ARG A 67 -2.51 -9.17 1.14
C ARG A 67 -2.01 -8.37 2.34
N CYS A 68 -0.82 -8.70 2.85
CA CYS A 68 -0.21 -8.00 3.99
C CYS A 68 0.07 -6.53 3.66
N ILE A 69 0.62 -6.26 2.47
CA ILE A 69 0.95 -4.92 1.99
C ILE A 69 -0.31 -4.07 1.80
N ARG A 70 -1.39 -4.64 1.23
CA ARG A 70 -2.68 -3.91 1.12
C ARG A 70 -3.22 -3.47 2.48
N ALA A 71 -3.14 -4.34 3.50
CA ALA A 71 -3.53 -4.00 4.86
C ALA A 71 -2.58 -2.98 5.50
N ALA A 72 -1.28 -3.15 5.32
CA ALA A 72 -0.25 -2.24 5.86
C ALA A 72 -0.37 -0.83 5.28
N VAL A 73 -0.65 -0.69 3.98
CA VAL A 73 -0.90 0.63 3.36
C VAL A 73 -2.06 1.35 4.04
N ARG A 74 -3.14 0.63 4.41
CA ARG A 74 -4.26 1.22 5.18
C ARG A 74 -3.81 1.67 6.57
N GLN A 75 -3.12 0.80 7.30
CA GLN A 75 -2.65 1.10 8.65
C GLN A 75 -1.68 2.30 8.71
N GLU A 76 -0.86 2.47 7.67
CA GLU A 76 0.09 3.61 7.53
C GLU A 76 -0.57 4.90 7.02
N LYS A 77 -1.92 4.96 7.01
CA LYS A 77 -2.72 6.06 6.44
C LYS A 77 -2.34 6.36 4.98
N GLY A 78 -1.96 5.33 4.25
CA GLY A 78 -1.53 5.45 2.86
C GLY A 78 -2.68 5.67 1.90
N LEU A 79 -3.90 5.21 2.23
CA LEU A 79 -5.09 5.42 1.38
C LEU A 79 -5.39 6.91 1.19
N SER A 80 -5.47 7.68 2.29
CA SER A 80 -5.68 9.13 2.23
C SER A 80 -4.53 9.82 1.52
N SER A 81 -3.28 9.47 1.83
CA SER A 81 -2.12 10.09 1.17
C SER A 81 -2.05 9.84 -0.32
N LEU A 82 -2.51 8.68 -0.81
CA LEU A 82 -2.65 8.43 -2.24
C LEU A 82 -3.82 9.26 -2.81
N ALA A 83 -4.96 9.28 -2.13
CA ALA A 83 -6.15 10.02 -2.57
C ALA A 83 -5.93 11.53 -2.70
N ASP A 84 -5.11 12.12 -1.82
CA ASP A 84 -4.73 13.54 -1.86
C ASP A 84 -4.08 13.95 -3.19
N HIS A 85 -3.46 13.01 -3.91
CA HIS A 85 -2.82 13.25 -5.20
C HIS A 85 -3.71 12.98 -6.42
N LEU A 86 -5.00 12.67 -6.24
CA LEU A 86 -5.93 12.47 -7.36
C LEU A 86 -6.23 13.76 -8.15
N THR A 87 -6.00 14.93 -7.55
CA THR A 87 -6.13 16.24 -8.20
C THR A 87 -4.80 16.82 -8.65
N HIS A 88 -3.74 16.01 -8.72
CA HIS A 88 -2.41 16.45 -9.13
C HIS A 88 -2.39 16.87 -10.61
N GLU A 89 -1.63 17.91 -10.96
CA GLU A 89 -1.58 18.48 -12.33
C GLU A 89 -1.03 17.50 -13.39
N SER A 90 -0.12 16.62 -12.97
CA SER A 90 0.47 15.60 -13.83
C SER A 90 -0.45 14.38 -13.99
N GLU A 91 -0.92 14.14 -15.21
CA GLU A 91 -1.73 12.97 -15.57
C GLU A 91 -1.03 11.64 -15.24
N ARG A 92 0.30 11.58 -15.38
CA ARG A 92 1.08 10.38 -15.05
C ARG A 92 1.00 10.01 -13.58
N VAL A 93 1.09 11.02 -12.70
CA VAL A 93 0.92 10.85 -11.26
C VAL A 93 -0.49 10.34 -10.97
N VAL A 94 -1.52 11.04 -11.47
CA VAL A 94 -2.92 10.65 -11.26
C VAL A 94 -3.18 9.22 -11.73
N ARG A 95 -2.67 8.83 -12.90
CA ARG A 95 -2.79 7.47 -13.43
C ARG A 95 -2.14 6.42 -12.53
N ALA A 96 -0.93 6.68 -12.02
CA ALA A 96 -0.23 5.78 -11.11
C ALA A 96 -0.99 5.63 -9.78
N ILE A 97 -1.48 6.75 -9.22
CA ILE A 97 -2.29 6.79 -7.99
C ILE A 97 -3.58 5.99 -8.16
N CYS A 98 -4.36 6.25 -9.22
CA CYS A 98 -5.56 5.47 -9.55
C CYS A 98 -5.23 3.98 -9.71
N GLY A 99 -4.08 3.68 -10.31
CA GLY A 99 -3.54 2.35 -10.45
C GLY A 99 -3.31 1.64 -9.13
N ALA A 100 -2.69 2.32 -8.16
CA ALA A 100 -2.44 1.81 -6.83
C ALA A 100 -3.74 1.60 -6.05
N LEU A 101 -4.62 2.61 -6.03
CA LEU A 101 -5.92 2.56 -5.33
C LEU A 101 -6.79 1.40 -5.82
N ARG A 102 -6.85 1.19 -7.15
CA ARG A 102 -7.58 0.05 -7.72
C ARG A 102 -7.09 -1.29 -7.18
N ASN A 103 -5.77 -1.49 -7.07
CA ASN A 103 -5.21 -2.73 -6.54
C ASN A 103 -5.41 -2.84 -5.02
N LEU A 104 -5.38 -1.71 -4.30
CA LEU A 104 -5.65 -1.65 -2.86
C LEU A 104 -7.08 -2.04 -2.52
N CYS A 105 -8.07 -1.74 -3.37
CA CYS A 105 -9.46 -2.19 -3.24
C CYS A 105 -9.63 -3.73 -3.32
N GLY A 106 -8.58 -4.48 -3.68
CA GLY A 106 -8.59 -5.94 -3.57
C GLY A 106 -8.69 -6.46 -2.13
N ASP A 107 -8.48 -5.60 -1.13
CA ASP A 107 -8.82 -5.85 0.28
C ASP A 107 -10.20 -5.24 0.58
N ASN A 108 -11.11 -6.04 1.13
CA ASN A 108 -12.50 -5.62 1.38
C ASN A 108 -12.60 -4.40 2.30
N ARG A 109 -11.75 -4.31 3.32
CA ARG A 109 -11.75 -3.17 4.25
C ARG A 109 -11.17 -1.93 3.60
N ASN A 110 -10.17 -2.07 2.73
CA ASN A 110 -9.69 -0.94 1.94
C ASN A 110 -10.81 -0.41 1.03
N ARG A 111 -11.57 -1.30 0.41
CA ARG A 111 -12.70 -0.95 -0.48
C ARG A 111 -13.83 -0.21 0.25
N GLU A 112 -14.01 -0.44 1.54
CA GLU A 112 -15.02 0.29 2.34
C GLU A 112 -14.60 1.73 2.66
N LEU A 113 -13.31 2.05 2.54
CA LEU A 113 -12.74 3.36 2.89
C LEU A 113 -12.38 4.23 1.67
N ILE A 114 -12.28 3.63 0.48
CA ILE A 114 -11.99 4.30 -0.80
C ILE A 114 -13.30 4.62 -1.49
#